data_AF-A0A2U3NTT5-F1
#
_entry.id   AF-A0A2U3NTT5-F1
#
_cell.length_a   1.000
_cell.length_b   1.000
_cell.length_c   1.000
_cell.angle_alpha   90.00
_cell.angle_beta   90.00
_cell.angle_gamma   90.00
#
_symmetry.space_group_name_H-M   'P 1'
#
loop_
_entity.id
_entity.type
_entity.pdbx_description
1 polymer ?
#
loop_
_entity_poly.entity_id
_entity_poly.type
_entity_poly.pdbx_seq_one_letter_code
_entity_poly.pdbx_strand_id
1 'polypeptide(L)' 'VLVAVTVKTSTAGAAEQQPRRWRMRISVQKVGDGATVSNVEFVQ' A
#
# COMPACT_ATOMS: atom_id res chain seq x y z
N VAL A 1 6.45 5.33 9.27
CA VAL A 1 7.22 5.16 8.01
C VAL A 1 6.36 5.69 6.86
N LEU A 2 6.94 6.39 5.87
CA LEU A 2 6.26 6.84 4.66
C LEU A 2 6.57 5.85 3.52
N VAL A 3 5.53 5.27 2.92
CA VAL A 3 5.66 4.30 1.82
C VAL A 3 4.85 4.79 0.62
N ALA A 4 5.49 4.84 -0.55
CA ALA A 4 4.84 5.14 -1.83
C ALA A 4 4.62 3.83 -2.60
N VAL A 5 3.39 3.58 -3.05
CA VAL A 5 3.05 2.36 -3.81
C VAL A 5 2.41 2.74 -5.15
N THR A 6 2.84 2.06 -6.20
CA THR A 6 2.26 2.16 -7.54
C THR A 6 1.56 0.85 -7.85
N VAL A 7 0.27 0.89 -8.16
CA VAL A 7 -0.51 -0.31 -8.52
C VAL A 7 -0.81 -0.29 -10.01
N LYS A 8 -0.43 -1.37 -10.71
CA LYS A 8 -0.85 -1.64 -12.09
C LYS A 8 -1.84 -2.79 -12.07
N THR A 9 -3.07 -2.52 -12.47
CA THR A 9 -4.12 -3.53 -12.65
C THR A 9 -4.27 -3.82 -14.13
N SER A 10 -4.33 -5.10 -14.50
CA SER A 10 -4.59 -5.55 -15.87
C SER A 10 -5.80 -6.48 -15.88
N THR A 11 -6.71 -6.27 -16.82
CA THR A 11 -7.90 -7.10 -17.03
C THR A 11 -8.03 -7.37 -18.51
N ALA A 12 -8.18 -8.64 -18.91
CA ALA A 12 -8.31 -9.01 -20.31
C ALA A 12 -9.50 -8.30 -20.95
N GLY A 13 -9.26 -7.55 -22.03
CA GLY A 13 -10.27 -6.77 -22.75
C GLY A 13 -10.55 -5.37 -22.18
N ALA A 14 -9.95 -4.97 -21.05
CA ALA A 14 -10.04 -3.61 -20.53
C ALA A 14 -8.93 -2.72 -21.13
N ALA A 15 -9.24 -1.46 -21.42
CA ALA A 15 -8.24 -0.48 -21.84
C ALA A 15 -7.18 -0.28 -20.76
N GLU A 16 -5.93 0.00 -21.18
CA GLU A 16 -4.81 0.14 -20.25
C GLU A 16 -5.04 1.30 -19.28
N GLN A 17 -5.14 0.98 -17.98
CA GLN A 17 -5.35 1.96 -16.94
C GLN A 17 -4.03 2.60 -16.53
N GLN A 18 -4.01 3.94 -16.45
CA GLN A 18 -2.86 4.66 -15.90
C GLN A 18 -2.64 4.25 -14.44
N PRO A 19 -1.39 3.97 -14.01
CA PRO A 19 -1.10 3.53 -12.66
C PRO A 19 -1.59 4.55 -11.63
N ARG A 20 -2.41 4.09 -10.68
CA ARG A 20 -2.85 4.94 -9.56
C ARG A 20 -1.75 4.96 -8.49
N ARG A 21 -1.35 6.16 -8.06
CA ARG A 21 -0.41 6.37 -6.96
C ARG A 21 -1.20 6.57 -5.68
N TRP A 22 -1.03 5.66 -4.73
CA TRP A 22 -1.69 5.76 -3.43
C TRP A 22 -0.63 6.03 -2.36
N ARG A 23 -0.96 6.93 -1.44
CA ARG A 23 -0.17 7.13 -0.23
C ARG A 23 -0.75 6.23 0.85
N MET A 24 0.12 5.50 1.56
CA MET A 24 -0.29 4.67 2.69
C MET A 24 0.35 5.13 3.98
N ARG A 25 -0.42 5.12 5.07
CA ARG A 25 0.08 5.21 6.44
C ARG A 25 0.12 3.79 7.02
N ILE A 26 1.30 3.38 7.48
CA ILE A 26 1.52 2.07 8.09
C ILE A 26 1.94 2.27 9.54
N SER A 27 1.18 1.64 10.45
CA SER A 27 1.50 1.56 11.87
C SER A 27 2.23 0.24 12.13
N VAL A 28 3.30 0.32 12.92
CA VAL A 28 4.13 -0.83 13.29
C VAL A 28 4.21 -0.89 14.81
N GLN A 29 4.05 -2.07 15.37
CA GLN A 29 4.20 -2.34 16.80
C GLN A 29 5.33 -3.35 17.02
N LYS A 30 6.12 -3.15 18.08
CA LYS A 30 7.12 -4.13 18.51
C LYS A 30 6.40 -5.30 19.20
N VAL A 31 6.72 -6.52 18.82
CA VAL A 31 6.17 -7.75 19.41
C VAL A 31 7.32 -8.69 19.74
N GLY A 32 7.63 -8.86 21.02
CA GLY A 32 8.84 -9.57 21.47
C GLY A 32 10.10 -8.95 20.86
N ASP A 33 10.91 -9.77 20.21
CA ASP A 33 12.12 -9.35 19.50
C ASP A 33 11.85 -8.94 18.03
N GLY A 34 10.59 -9.01 17.58
CA GLY A 34 10.16 -8.68 16.22
C GLY A 34 9.36 -7.39 16.12
N ALA A 35 8.99 -7.04 14.89
CA ALA A 35 8.09 -5.94 14.57
C ALA A 35 6.93 -6.46 13.71
N THR A 36 5.70 -6.04 14.04
CA THR A 36 4.47 -6.44 13.35
C THR A 36 3.76 -5.21 12.82
N VAL A 37 3.28 -5.28 11.58
CA VAL A 37 2.40 -4.25 11.01
C VAL A 37 1.03 -4.35 11.69
N SER A 38 0.62 -3.28 12.38
CA SER A 38 -0.64 -3.24 13.12
C SER A 38 -1.78 -2.56 12.38
N ASN A 39 -1.48 -1.71 11.39
CA ASN A 39 -2.49 -1.04 10.58
C ASN A 39 -1.93 -0.56 9.24
N VAL A 40 -2.77 -0.59 8.19
CA VAL A 40 -2.48 -0.06 6.86
C VAL A 40 -3.68 0.73 6.40
N GLU A 41 -3.50 2.03 6.19
CA GLU A 41 -4.56 2.95 5.77
C GLU A 41 -4.14 3.72 4.53
N PHE A 42 -5.09 3.94 3.62
CA PHE A 42 -4.93 4.92 2.55
C PHE A 42 -5.09 6.33 3.14
N VAL A 43 -4.18 7.25 2.80
CA VAL A 43 -4.32 8.67 3.13
C VAL A 43 -4.72 9.45 1.88
N GLN A 44 -5.78 10.26 2.01
CA GLN A 44 -6.29 11.16 0.97
C GLN A 44 -5.33 12.31 0.69
#